data_AF-A0A380GX52-F1
#
_entry.id   AF-A0A380GX52-F1
#
_cell.length_a   1.000
_cell.length_b   1.000
_cell.length_c   1.000
_cell.angle_alpha   90.00
_cell.angle_beta   90.00
_cell.angle_gamma   90.00
#
_symmetry.space_group_name_H-M   'P 1'
#
loop_
_entity.id
_entity.type
_entity.pdbx_description
1 polymer ?
#
loop_
_entity_poly.entity_id
_entity_poly.type
_entity_poly.pdbx_seq_one_letter_code
_entity_poly.pdbx_strand_id
1 'polypeptide(L)' 'MNYSPKQGVRSHGLPHDPFKSSIVARPIGWISTVSKDCKDNLAPYSQYQNLTWDPPMVMFAAN' A
#
# COMPACT_ATOMS: atom_id res chain seq x y z
N MET A 1 6.07 -20.11 14.71
CA MET A 1 6.81 -18.86 14.39
C MET A 1 6.05 -17.72 15.03
N ASN A 2 6.67 -16.96 15.93
CA ASN A 2 6.00 -15.88 16.65
C ASN A 2 6.34 -14.54 15.99
N TYR A 3 5.37 -13.93 15.30
CA TYR A 3 5.50 -12.58 14.75
C TYR A 3 4.96 -11.57 15.77
N SER A 4 5.79 -10.58 16.15
CA SER A 4 5.39 -9.49 17.04
C SER A 4 5.79 -8.16 16.41
N PRO A 5 4.83 -7.38 15.88
CA PRO A 5 5.12 -6.11 15.20
C PRO A 5 5.90 -5.12 16.09
N LYS A 6 5.67 -5.19 17.41
CA LYS A 6 6.31 -4.31 18.40
C LYS A 6 7.78 -4.64 18.65
N GLN A 7 8.23 -5.85 18.30
CA GLN A 7 9.61 -6.31 18.52
C GLN A 7 10.53 -6.06 17.31
N GLY A 8 10.00 -5.43 16.25
CA GLY A 8 10.75 -5.04 15.06
C GLY A 8 11.14 -6.21 14.13
N VAL A 9 11.81 -5.88 13.02
CA VAL A 9 12.14 -6.78 11.89
C VAL A 9 13.04 -7.97 12.28
N ARG A 10 13.59 -7.98 13.50
CA ARG A 10 14.53 -9.02 13.95
C ARG A 10 13.88 -10.13 14.77
N SER A 11 12.64 -9.97 15.25
CA SER A 11 12.02 -10.96 16.16
C SER A 11 11.60 -12.25 15.45
N HIS A 12 11.41 -12.20 14.12
CA HIS A 12 10.87 -13.31 13.33
C HIS A 12 11.92 -14.07 12.51
N GLY A 13 13.19 -13.63 12.48
CA GLY A 13 14.29 -14.37 11.84
C GLY A 13 14.22 -14.52 10.31
N LEU A 14 13.44 -13.69 9.62
CA LEU A 14 13.33 -13.69 8.15
C LEU A 14 14.06 -12.49 7.53
N PRO A 15 14.52 -12.59 6.26
CA PRO A 15 15.21 -11.49 5.57
C PRO A 15 14.32 -10.27 5.29
N HIS A 16 12.99 -10.46 5.25
CA HIS A 16 12.01 -9.40 5.04
C HIS A 16 10.87 -9.51 6.05
N ASP A 17 10.21 -8.38 6.32
CA ASP A 17 9.05 -8.33 7.20
C ASP A 17 7.90 -9.18 6.60
N PRO A 18 7.46 -10.26 7.28
CA PRO A 18 6.43 -11.14 6.77
C PRO A 18 5.07 -10.45 6.63
N PHE A 19 4.84 -9.32 7.29
CA PHE A 19 3.57 -8.58 7.19
C PHE A 19 3.31 -8.09 5.77
N LYS A 20 4.34 -7.64 5.03
CA LYS A 20 4.13 -7.21 3.64
C LYS A 20 3.75 -8.37 2.71
N SER A 21 4.10 -9.59 3.09
CA SER A 21 3.82 -10.83 2.36
C SER A 21 2.50 -11.48 2.75
N SER A 22 1.85 -11.07 3.85
CA SER A 22 0.56 -11.66 4.26
C SER A 22 -0.60 -11.22 3.37
N ILE A 23 -0.43 -10.14 2.60
CA ILE A 23 -1.45 -9.59 1.70
C ILE A 23 -0.81 -9.42 0.32
N VAL A 24 -0.77 -10.51 -0.45
CA VAL A 24 -0.34 -10.57 -1.85
C VAL A 24 -1.19 -11.59 -2.62
N ALA A 25 -1.42 -11.44 -3.92
CA ALA A 25 -1.05 -10.31 -4.78
C ALA A 25 -1.90 -9.06 -4.48
N ARG A 26 -1.31 -7.86 -4.67
CA ARG A 26 -2.01 -6.59 -4.46
C ARG A 26 -2.25 -5.91 -5.79
N PRO A 27 -3.46 -5.40 -6.08
CA PRO A 27 -3.68 -4.49 -7.18
C PRO A 27 -2.75 -3.28 -7.07
N ILE A 28 -2.27 -2.79 -8.21
CA ILE A 28 -1.45 -1.56 -8.28
C ILE A 28 -2.32 -0.45 -8.85
N GLY A 29 -2.63 0.54 -8.02
CA GLY A 29 -3.30 1.77 -8.45
C GLY A 29 -2.25 2.78 -8.90
N TRP A 30 -2.31 3.20 -10.16
CA TRP A 30 -1.54 4.32 -10.69
C TRP A 30 -2.33 5.61 -10.47
N ILE A 31 -1.85 6.47 -9.59
CA ILE A 31 -2.56 7.70 -9.22
C ILE A 31 -1.83 8.88 -9.84
N SER A 32 -2.52 9.61 -10.73
CA SER A 32 -2.04 10.87 -11.29
C SER A 32 -2.50 12.04 -10.42
N THR A 33 -1.67 13.07 -10.35
CA THR A 33 -2.01 14.35 -9.71
C THR A 33 -1.45 15.51 -10.53
N VAL A 34 -2.03 16.69 -10.36
CA VAL A 34 -1.54 17.93 -10.95
C VAL A 34 -1.23 18.89 -9.81
N SER A 35 -0.02 19.43 -9.79
CA SER A 35 0.40 20.43 -8.80
C SER A 35 -0.25 21.79 -9.06
N LYS A 36 -0.14 22.70 -8.08
CA LYS A 36 -0.64 24.09 -8.24
C LYS A 36 0.04 24.85 -9.40
N ASP A 37 1.25 24.45 -9.77
CA ASP A 37 2.01 25.01 -10.88
C ASP A 37 1.75 24.30 -12.22
N CYS A 38 0.65 23.54 -12.32
CA CYS A 38 0.28 22.75 -13.50
C CYS A 38 1.31 21.71 -13.94
N LYS A 39 2.13 21.20 -13.01
CA LYS A 39 3.04 20.07 -13.28
C LYS A 39 2.34 18.75 -12.96
N ASP A 40 2.35 17.85 -13.92
CA ASP A 40 1.82 16.49 -13.79
C ASP A 40 2.73 15.61 -12.94
N ASN A 41 2.12 14.70 -12.19
CA ASN A 41 2.79 13.67 -11.41
C ASN A 41 2.03 12.35 -11.56
N LEU A 42 2.76 11.24 -11.56
CA LEU A 42 2.20 9.90 -11.64
C LEU A 42 3.01 8.96 -10.74
N ALA A 43 2.33 8.29 -9.80
CA ALA A 43 2.98 7.36 -8.88
C ALA A 43 2.18 6.06 -8.70
N PRO A 44 2.85 4.90 -8.59
CA PRO A 44 2.20 3.62 -8.32
C PRO A 44 2.02 3.37 -6.81
N TYR A 45 0.85 2.87 -6.42
CA TYR A 45 0.52 2.48 -5.04
C TYR A 45 -0.01 1.05 -4.99
N SER A 46 0.65 0.17 -4.22
CA SER A 46 0.18 -1.20 -4.01
C SER A 46 -0.76 -1.37 -2.81
N GLN A 47 -1.00 -0.31 -2.04
CA GLN A 47 -2.01 -0.27 -0.98
C GLN A 47 -3.29 0.37 -1.54
N TYR A 48 -3.86 -0.24 -2.58
CA TYR A 48 -5.02 0.25 -3.33
C TYR A 48 -6.13 -0.80 -3.35
N GLN A 49 -7.40 -0.37 -3.22
CA GLN A 49 -8.58 -1.23 -3.36
C GLN A 49 -9.87 -0.44 -3.66
N ASN A 50 -10.86 -1.11 -4.24
CA ASN A 50 -12.23 -0.60 -4.35
C ASN A 50 -12.94 -0.69 -3.00
N LEU A 51 -13.59 0.39 -2.57
CA LEU A 51 -14.26 0.47 -1.26
C LEU A 51 -15.74 0.13 -1.35
N THR A 52 -16.43 0.67 -2.35
CA THR A 52 -17.83 0.38 -2.69
C THR A 52 -18.05 0.70 -4.15
N TRP A 53 -19.10 0.12 -4.73
CA TRP A 53 -19.51 0.33 -6.11
C TRP A 53 -20.70 1.29 -6.24
N ASP A 54 -21.45 1.54 -5.15
CA ASP A 54 -22.56 2.50 -5.12
C ASP A 54 -22.63 3.22 -3.74
N PRO A 55 -22.26 4.51 -3.65
CA PRO A 55 -21.57 5.27 -4.69
C PRO A 55 -20.17 4.67 -4.97
N PRO A 56 -19.63 4.78 -6.20
CA PRO A 56 -18.33 4.20 -6.52
C PRO A 56 -17.20 4.93 -5.79
N MET A 57 -16.45 4.21 -4.96
CA MET A 57 -15.34 4.75 -4.17
C MET A 57 -14.13 3.83 -4.18
N VAL A 58 -12.95 4.42 -4.08
CA VAL A 58 -11.67 3.73 -3.94
C VAL A 58 -10.92 4.29 -2.73
N MET A 59 -9.99 3.50 -2.20
CA MET A 59 -9.08 3.94 -1.14
C MET A 59 -7.65 3.57 -1.53
N PHE A 60 -6.71 4.47 -1.24
CA PHE A 60 -5.29 4.17 -1.29
C PHE A 60 -4.55 4.85 -0.12
N ALA A 61 -3.38 4.31 0.24
CA ALA A 61 -2.50 4.90 1.24
C ALA A 61 -1.22 5.43 0.59
N ALA A 62 -0.96 6.73 0.73
CA ALA A 62 0.33 7.36 0.41
C ALA A 62 1.15 7.49 1.69
N ASN A 63 2.21 6.68 1.81
CA ASN A 63 3.16 6.69 2.92
C ASN A 63 4.34 7.61 2.64
#